data_AF-A0A2R5LP64-F1
#
_entry.id   AF-A0A2R5LP64-F1
#
_cell.length_a   1.000
_cell.length_b   1.000
_cell.length_c   1.000
_cell.angle_alpha   90.00
_cell.angle_beta   90.00
_cell.angle_gamma   90.00
#
_symmetry.space_group_name_H-M   'P 1'
#
loop_
_entity.id
_entity.type
_entity.pdbx_description
1 polymer ?
#
loop_
_entity_poly.entity_id
_entity_poly.type
_entity_poly.pdbx_seq_one_letter_code
_entity_poly.pdbx_strand_id
1 'polypeptide(L)'
;MQATRTMLLLLLLQLWSVSTLQKSVRGTTTSLASVTWDGTNGRFDVHDGNRSDAIAWGNFTNDINSTGWSYLEIYTNSFFMDHQQAYAAGLVEARLTRDLIKKQFNNVYGNYCRDDPVYCHKLYGYLETNIAFMLNATREQSMSDPYWHQVGLMLIQLAGIQTGMTGAANYVYVGDNLTPNVSDVLIL
;
A
#
# COMPACT_ATOMS: atom_id res chain seq x y z
N MET A 1 0.44 25.42 60.63
CA MET A 1 0.75 24.13 59.97
C MET A 1 -0.31 23.63 58.97
N GLN A 2 -1.54 24.19 58.96
CA GLN A 2 -2.61 23.70 58.08
C GLN A 2 -2.59 24.33 56.67
N ALA A 3 -2.19 25.61 56.56
CA ALA A 3 -2.11 26.35 55.29
C ALA A 3 -1.00 25.83 54.35
N THR A 4 0.12 25.35 54.90
CA THR A 4 1.23 24.78 54.11
C THR A 4 0.87 23.44 53.49
N ARG A 5 0.02 22.63 54.14
CA ARG A 5 -0.47 21.36 53.59
C ARG A 5 -1.48 21.55 52.46
N THR A 6 -2.34 22.57 52.55
CA THR A 6 -3.32 22.88 51.49
C THR A 6 -2.66 23.44 50.24
N MET A 7 -1.64 24.29 50.40
CA MET A 7 -0.88 24.86 49.29
C MET A 7 -0.06 23.78 48.54
N LEU A 8 0.49 22.80 49.26
CA LEU A 8 1.19 21.67 48.66
C LEU A 8 0.25 20.74 47.88
N LEU A 9 -0.96 20.50 48.39
CA LEU A 9 -1.99 19.72 47.67
C LEU A 9 -2.44 20.40 46.38
N LEU A 10 -2.62 21.72 46.40
CA LEU A 10 -3.00 22.50 45.21
C LEU A 10 -1.88 22.51 44.15
N LEU A 11 -0.62 22.61 44.56
CA LEU A 11 0.54 22.49 43.66
C LEU A 11 0.64 21.09 43.04
N LEU A 12 0.39 20.02 43.82
CA LEU A 12 0.39 18.65 43.31
C LEU A 12 -0.78 18.38 42.35
N LEU A 13 -1.97 18.95 42.59
CA LEU A 13 -3.13 18.90 41.69
C LEU A 13 -2.90 19.68 40.38
N GLN A 14 -2.22 20.83 40.45
CA GLN A 14 -1.81 21.60 39.27
C GLN A 14 -0.76 20.83 38.44
N LEU A 15 0.20 20.16 39.09
CA LEU A 15 1.17 19.31 38.41
C LEU A 15 0.52 18.08 37.75
N TRP A 16 -0.48 17.46 38.38
CA TRP A 16 -1.24 16.34 37.81
C TRP A 16 -2.09 16.74 36.59
N SER A 17 -2.70 17.94 36.61
CA SER A 17 -3.52 18.42 35.49
C SER A 17 -2.68 18.82 34.27
N VAL A 18 -1.44 19.28 34.46
CA VAL A 18 -0.51 19.57 33.36
C VAL A 18 -0.01 18.28 32.69
N SER A 19 0.19 17.18 33.42
CA SER A 19 0.56 15.89 32.83
C SER A 19 -0.55 15.22 32.00
N THR A 20 -1.81 15.62 32.16
CA THR A 20 -2.94 15.11 31.35
C THR A 20 -3.20 15.87 30.06
N LEU A 21 -2.41 16.91 29.76
CA LEU A 21 -2.54 17.74 28.56
C LEU A 21 -1.35 17.61 27.61
N GLN A 22 -0.65 16.48 27.62
CA GLN A 22 0.18 16.10 26.48
C GLN A 22 -0.73 15.47 25.41
N LYS A 23 -1.56 16.31 24.77
CA LYS A 23 -2.18 15.94 23.50
C LYS A 23 -1.04 15.57 22.56
N SER A 24 -0.93 14.28 22.25
CA SER A 24 -0.09 13.77 21.18
C SER A 24 -0.49 14.51 19.90
N VAL A 25 0.24 15.57 19.57
CA VAL A 25 0.27 16.06 18.20
C VAL A 25 0.87 14.90 17.42
N ARG A 26 0.04 14.17 16.67
CA ARG A 26 0.53 13.16 15.71
C ARG A 26 1.36 13.94 14.69
N GLY A 27 2.66 14.05 14.95
CA GLY A 27 3.61 14.64 14.01
C GLY A 27 3.64 13.85 12.71
N THR A 28 4.22 14.47 11.69
CA THR A 28 4.53 13.85 10.41
C THR A 28 5.24 12.51 10.63
N THR A 29 4.67 11.42 10.12
CA THR A 29 5.26 10.08 10.23
C THR A 29 5.88 9.71 8.89
N THR A 30 7.19 9.46 8.89
CA THR A 30 7.92 8.95 7.73
C THR A 30 8.19 7.45 7.91
N SER A 31 7.96 6.66 6.87
CA SER A 31 8.17 5.22 6.86
C SER A 31 8.89 4.82 5.57
N LEU A 32 9.83 3.89 5.70
CA LEU A 32 10.62 3.35 4.59
C LEU A 32 10.30 1.88 4.43
N ALA A 33 10.27 1.41 3.19
CA ALA A 33 10.14 0.00 2.87
C ALA A 33 10.96 -0.35 1.65
N SER A 34 11.37 -1.61 1.55
CA SER A 34 12.08 -2.15 0.40
C SER A 34 11.71 -3.60 0.16
N VAL A 35 11.91 -4.06 -1.07
CA VAL A 35 11.62 -5.43 -1.51
C VAL A 35 12.86 -6.02 -2.16
N THR A 36 13.31 -7.17 -1.65
CA THR A 36 14.46 -7.93 -2.17
C THR A 36 14.00 -9.24 -2.82
N TRP A 37 14.86 -9.85 -3.61
CA TRP A 37 14.62 -11.17 -4.22
C TRP A 37 15.38 -12.28 -3.47
N ASP A 38 14.68 -13.27 -2.93
CA ASP A 38 15.27 -14.52 -2.46
C ASP A 38 15.22 -15.55 -3.61
N GLY A 39 16.35 -15.67 -4.32
CA GLY A 39 16.50 -16.62 -5.41
C GLY A 39 16.56 -18.09 -4.99
N THR A 40 16.83 -18.39 -3.71
CA THR A 40 16.84 -19.78 -3.21
C THR A 40 15.41 -20.30 -3.04
N ASN A 41 14.51 -19.44 -2.54
CA ASN A 41 13.13 -19.81 -2.29
C ASN A 41 12.15 -19.29 -3.35
N GLY A 42 12.63 -18.55 -4.35
CA GLY A 42 11.82 -17.98 -5.42
C GLY A 42 10.74 -17.03 -4.92
N ARG A 43 11.10 -16.11 -4.02
CA ARG A 43 10.12 -15.21 -3.38
C ARG A 43 10.64 -13.77 -3.24
N PHE A 44 9.71 -12.83 -3.18
CA PHE A 44 9.97 -11.46 -2.78
C PHE A 44 9.90 -11.35 -1.26
N ASP A 45 10.91 -10.74 -0.64
CA ASP A 45 10.93 -10.45 0.78
C ASP A 45 10.76 -8.95 1.00
N VAL A 46 9.78 -8.56 1.83
CA VAL A 46 9.45 -7.16 2.16
C VAL A 46 10.10 -6.79 3.48
N HIS A 47 10.81 -5.66 3.49
CA HIS A 47 11.55 -5.17 4.65
C HIS A 47 11.06 -3.78 5.05
N ASP A 48 11.07 -3.52 6.36
CA ASP A 48 11.01 -2.17 6.88
C ASP A 48 12.40 -1.53 6.75
N GLY A 49 12.47 -0.30 6.24
CA GLY A 49 13.73 0.35 5.90
C GLY A 49 14.22 0.08 4.47
N ASN A 50 15.36 0.68 4.14
CA ASN A 50 15.97 0.54 2.82
C ASN A 50 17.04 -0.56 2.81
N ARG A 51 17.11 -1.32 1.70
CA ARG A 51 18.10 -2.38 1.47
C ARG A 51 18.87 -2.06 0.19
N SER A 52 20.19 -2.23 0.22
CA SER A 52 21.06 -1.90 -0.93
C SER A 52 20.89 -2.84 -2.12
N ASP A 53 20.43 -4.06 -1.87
CA ASP A 53 20.15 -5.12 -2.83
C ASP A 53 18.66 -5.18 -3.24
N ALA A 54 17.89 -4.14 -2.92
CA ALA A 54 16.47 -4.09 -3.23
C ALA A 54 16.20 -4.00 -4.74
N ILE A 55 15.11 -4.66 -5.16
CA ILE A 55 14.48 -4.51 -6.46
C ILE A 55 13.72 -3.18 -6.51
N ALA A 56 13.03 -2.84 -5.42
CA ALA A 56 12.31 -1.59 -5.26
C ALA A 56 12.38 -1.12 -3.81
N TRP A 57 12.37 0.19 -3.60
CA TRP A 57 12.28 0.80 -2.28
C TRP A 57 11.46 2.07 -2.35
N GLY A 58 10.95 2.52 -1.21
CA GLY A 58 10.14 3.71 -1.16
C GLY A 58 10.14 4.39 0.19
N ASN A 59 9.73 5.64 0.15
CA ASN A 59 9.53 6.50 1.29
C ASN A 59 8.09 7.01 1.29
N PHE A 60 7.44 6.93 2.44
CA PHE A 60 6.12 7.45 2.64
C PHE A 60 6.10 8.39 3.84
N THR A 61 5.73 9.64 3.57
CA THR A 61 5.57 10.67 4.58
C THR A 61 4.10 11.04 4.67
N ASN A 62 3.44 10.65 5.77
CA ASN A 62 2.05 10.98 6.01
C ASN A 62 1.95 12.31 6.77
N ASP A 63 1.57 13.35 6.04
CA ASP A 63 1.40 14.70 6.57
C ASP A 63 -0.02 15.25 6.36
N ILE A 64 -1.00 14.35 6.16
CA ILE A 64 -2.38 14.73 5.81
C ILE A 64 -2.99 15.66 6.86
N ASN A 65 -2.68 15.44 8.14
CA ASN A 65 -3.27 16.24 9.21
C ASN A 65 -2.75 17.69 9.23
N SER A 66 -1.55 17.95 8.68
CA SER A 66 -0.93 19.28 8.74
C SER A 66 -1.00 20.01 7.39
N THR A 67 -0.82 19.30 6.26
CA THR A 67 -0.79 19.87 4.90
C THR A 67 -1.98 19.48 4.04
N GLY A 68 -2.74 18.45 4.42
CA GLY A 68 -3.74 17.81 3.57
C GLY A 68 -3.16 16.77 2.59
N TRP A 69 -1.84 16.57 2.56
CA TRP A 69 -1.17 15.67 1.61
C TRP A 69 -0.37 14.58 2.30
N SER A 70 -0.26 13.44 1.64
CA SER A 70 0.83 12.48 1.89
C SER A 70 1.74 12.43 0.68
N TYR A 71 3.00 12.12 0.91
CA TYR A 71 4.04 12.05 -0.12
C TYR A 71 4.54 10.61 -0.19
N LEU A 72 4.44 10.02 -1.38
CA LEU A 72 4.94 8.68 -1.67
C LEU A 72 5.99 8.80 -2.78
N GLU A 73 7.17 8.26 -2.51
CA GLU A 73 8.25 8.14 -3.47
C GLU A 73 8.62 6.67 -3.57
N ILE A 74 8.65 6.13 -4.79
CA ILE A 74 9.02 4.75 -5.08
C ILE A 74 10.08 4.76 -6.16
N TYR A 75 11.10 3.94 -5.95
CA TYR A 75 12.22 3.76 -6.85
C TYR A 75 12.39 2.28 -7.14
N THR A 76 12.82 1.96 -8.36
CA THR A 76 13.15 0.60 -8.77
C THR A 76 14.59 0.52 -9.24
N ASN A 77 15.15 -0.68 -9.15
CA ASN A 77 16.52 -0.96 -9.54
C ASN A 77 16.55 -1.55 -10.96
N SER A 78 17.16 -0.81 -11.88
CA SER A 78 17.26 -1.18 -13.30
C SER A 78 18.11 -2.42 -13.58
N PHE A 79 18.81 -2.96 -12.57
CA PHE A 79 19.52 -4.24 -12.69
C PHE A 79 18.56 -5.44 -12.77
N PHE A 80 17.33 -5.31 -12.27
CA PHE A 80 16.33 -6.37 -12.30
C PHE A 80 15.42 -6.28 -13.52
N MET A 81 14.73 -7.38 -13.84
CA MET A 81 13.76 -7.39 -14.93
C MET A 81 12.59 -6.45 -14.62
N ASP A 82 12.08 -5.76 -15.63
CA ASP A 82 10.98 -4.79 -15.53
C ASP A 82 9.72 -5.33 -14.84
N HIS A 83 9.32 -6.57 -15.12
CA HIS A 83 8.18 -7.21 -14.45
C HIS A 83 8.44 -7.46 -12.96
N GLN A 84 9.68 -7.79 -12.56
CA GLN A 84 10.04 -7.89 -11.15
C GLN A 84 10.02 -6.51 -10.49
N GLN A 85 10.50 -5.48 -11.20
CA GLN A 85 10.45 -4.09 -10.75
C GLN A 85 9.01 -3.61 -10.53
N ALA A 86 8.12 -3.85 -11.50
CA ALA A 86 6.71 -3.47 -11.43
C ALA A 86 6.01 -4.14 -10.23
N TYR A 87 6.21 -5.44 -10.06
CA TYR A 87 5.61 -6.17 -8.94
C TYR A 87 6.14 -5.68 -7.59
N ALA A 88 7.46 -5.54 -7.46
CA ALA A 88 8.11 -5.04 -6.25
C ALA A 88 7.69 -3.61 -5.91
N ALA A 89 7.51 -2.73 -6.91
CA ALA A 89 6.99 -1.39 -6.73
C ALA A 89 5.59 -1.41 -6.10
N GLY A 90 4.69 -2.27 -6.61
CA GLY A 90 3.35 -2.45 -6.03
C GLY A 90 3.39 -2.97 -4.59
N LEU A 91 4.28 -3.91 -4.28
CA LEU A 91 4.46 -4.41 -2.91
C LEU A 91 4.97 -3.32 -1.95
N VAL A 92 5.93 -2.48 -2.39
CA VAL A 92 6.43 -1.33 -1.62
C VAL A 92 5.30 -0.34 -1.36
N GLU A 93 4.53 0.02 -2.38
CA GLU A 93 3.39 0.94 -2.25
C GLU A 93 2.38 0.42 -1.23
N ALA A 94 1.95 -0.82 -1.37
CA ALA A 94 0.99 -1.43 -0.44
C ALA A 94 1.56 -1.51 0.98
N ARG A 95 2.84 -1.87 1.15
CA ARG A 95 3.48 -1.92 2.48
C ARG A 95 3.41 -0.57 3.19
N LEU A 96 3.64 0.51 2.45
CA LEU A 96 3.70 1.87 2.99
C LEU A 96 2.31 2.51 3.16
N THR A 97 1.35 2.18 2.30
CA THR A 97 0.11 2.97 2.17
C THR A 97 -1.18 2.17 2.38
N ARG A 98 -1.13 0.86 2.67
CA ARG A 98 -2.32 -0.01 2.86
C ARG A 98 -3.38 0.61 3.77
N ASP A 99 -2.97 1.24 4.87
CA ASP A 99 -3.89 1.86 5.81
C ASP A 99 -4.64 3.06 5.24
N LEU A 100 -4.05 3.79 4.28
CA LEU A 100 -4.73 4.84 3.54
C LEU A 100 -5.57 4.27 2.40
N ILE A 101 -5.09 3.26 1.67
CA ILE A 101 -5.85 2.56 0.62
C ILE A 101 -7.18 2.04 1.19
N LYS A 102 -7.15 1.38 2.35
CA LYS A 102 -8.37 0.90 3.05
C LYS A 102 -9.32 2.04 3.43
N LYS A 103 -8.79 3.16 3.93
CA LYS A 103 -9.62 4.33 4.28
C LYS A 103 -10.24 4.95 3.04
N GLN A 104 -9.47 5.10 1.97
CA GLN A 104 -9.94 5.66 0.71
C GLN A 104 -11.08 4.83 0.13
N PHE A 105 -10.94 3.51 0.09
CA PHE A 105 -12.00 2.62 -0.38
C PHE A 105 -13.26 2.77 0.46
N ASN A 106 -13.15 2.70 1.79
CA ASN A 106 -14.31 2.83 2.67
C ASN A 106 -15.01 4.19 2.53
N ASN A 107 -14.25 5.27 2.33
CA ASN A 107 -14.79 6.62 2.21
C ASN A 107 -15.51 6.85 0.88
N VAL A 108 -14.97 6.32 -0.23
CA VAL A 108 -15.49 6.59 -1.58
C VAL A 108 -16.44 5.49 -2.06
N TYR A 109 -16.06 4.22 -1.87
CA TYR A 109 -16.71 3.06 -2.45
C TYR A 109 -17.30 2.09 -1.41
N GLY A 110 -17.18 2.34 -0.11
CA GLY A 110 -17.67 1.41 0.93
C GLY A 110 -19.19 1.14 0.90
N ASN A 111 -19.95 1.99 0.22
CA ASN A 111 -21.39 1.80 -0.03
C ASN A 111 -21.71 1.46 -1.50
N TYR A 112 -20.70 1.41 -2.37
CA TYR A 112 -20.86 1.07 -3.77
C TYR A 112 -21.40 -0.36 -3.88
N CYS A 113 -22.32 -0.59 -4.82
CA CYS A 113 -23.01 -1.87 -5.00
C CYS A 113 -23.94 -2.35 -3.88
N ARG A 114 -24.26 -1.51 -2.88
CA ARG A 114 -25.23 -1.87 -1.84
C ARG A 114 -26.67 -1.97 -2.35
N ASP A 115 -27.12 -0.96 -3.10
CA ASP A 115 -28.55 -0.77 -3.41
C ASP A 115 -28.94 -1.23 -4.83
N ASP A 116 -27.96 -1.60 -5.68
CA ASP A 116 -28.20 -2.10 -7.04
C ASP A 116 -27.35 -3.35 -7.35
N PRO A 117 -27.72 -4.52 -6.82
CA PRO A 117 -26.97 -5.76 -7.01
C PRO A 117 -27.00 -6.25 -8.47
N VAL A 118 -28.04 -5.90 -9.25
CA VAL A 118 -28.16 -6.32 -10.65
C VAL A 118 -27.18 -5.56 -11.52
N TYR A 119 -27.11 -4.24 -11.35
CA TYR A 119 -26.08 -3.43 -12.01
C TYR A 119 -24.68 -3.92 -11.64
N CYS A 120 -24.43 -4.14 -10.35
CA CYS A 120 -23.11 -4.54 -9.90
C CYS A 120 -22.70 -5.91 -10.38
N HIS A 121 -23.60 -6.89 -10.43
CA HIS A 121 -23.28 -8.18 -11.05
C HIS A 121 -22.81 -8.02 -12.52
N LYS A 122 -23.45 -7.14 -13.29
CA LYS A 122 -23.03 -6.82 -14.67
C LYS A 122 -21.68 -6.11 -14.71
N LEU A 123 -21.45 -5.15 -13.81
CA LEU A 123 -20.19 -4.42 -13.70
C LEU A 123 -19.02 -5.36 -13.38
N TYR A 124 -19.15 -6.19 -12.33
CA TYR A 124 -18.11 -7.15 -11.95
C TYR A 124 -17.83 -8.14 -13.09
N GLY A 125 -18.87 -8.68 -13.74
CA GLY A 125 -18.69 -9.55 -14.92
C GLY A 125 -17.99 -8.86 -16.10
N TYR A 126 -18.25 -7.57 -16.32
CA TYR A 126 -17.54 -6.78 -17.34
C TYR A 126 -16.06 -6.61 -16.98
N LEU A 127 -15.76 -6.25 -15.73
CA LEU A 127 -14.38 -6.07 -15.25
C LEU A 127 -13.58 -7.38 -15.33
N GLU A 128 -14.18 -8.50 -14.94
CA GLU A 128 -13.57 -9.84 -15.05
C GLU A 128 -13.25 -10.18 -16.50
N THR A 129 -14.20 -9.95 -17.41
CA THR A 129 -14.01 -10.18 -18.85
C THR A 129 -12.91 -9.29 -19.42
N ASN A 130 -12.86 -8.01 -19.03
CA ASN A 130 -11.86 -7.06 -19.51
C ASN A 130 -10.45 -7.41 -19.00
N ILE A 131 -10.31 -7.76 -17.72
CA ILE A 131 -9.01 -8.22 -17.19
C ILE A 131 -8.56 -9.50 -17.89
N ALA A 132 -9.44 -10.47 -18.08
CA ALA A 132 -9.11 -11.72 -18.78
C ALA A 132 -8.65 -11.45 -20.22
N PHE A 133 -9.31 -10.53 -20.93
CA PHE A 133 -8.92 -10.09 -22.26
C PHE A 133 -7.51 -9.48 -22.26
N MET A 134 -7.25 -8.52 -21.36
CA MET A 134 -5.93 -7.88 -21.29
C MET A 134 -4.84 -8.87 -20.92
N LEU A 135 -5.08 -9.77 -19.95
CA LEU A 135 -4.13 -10.82 -19.57
C LEU A 135 -3.83 -11.79 -20.71
N ASN A 136 -4.81 -12.09 -21.57
CA ASN A 136 -4.56 -12.92 -22.73
C ASN A 136 -3.73 -12.18 -23.79
N ALA A 137 -4.07 -10.93 -24.08
CA ALA A 137 -3.33 -10.11 -25.03
C ALA A 137 -1.88 -9.87 -24.59
N THR A 138 -1.62 -9.60 -23.30
CA THR A 138 -0.25 -9.45 -22.79
C THR A 138 0.53 -10.75 -22.89
N ARG A 139 -0.08 -11.91 -22.62
CA ARG A 139 0.57 -13.23 -22.79
C ARG A 139 0.99 -13.49 -24.23
N GLU A 140 0.16 -13.10 -25.19
CA GLU A 140 0.41 -13.34 -26.61
C GLU A 140 1.37 -12.33 -27.23
N GLN A 141 1.33 -11.07 -26.80
CA GLN A 141 1.89 -9.95 -27.56
C GLN A 141 2.98 -9.17 -26.80
N SER A 142 3.13 -9.30 -25.49
CA SER A 142 4.07 -8.47 -24.70
C SER A 142 5.55 -8.61 -25.09
N MET A 143 5.94 -9.70 -25.75
CA MET A 143 7.33 -9.89 -26.22
C MET A 143 7.62 -9.17 -27.54
N SER A 144 6.59 -8.87 -28.33
CA SER A 144 6.74 -8.33 -29.69
C SER A 144 6.08 -6.97 -29.90
N ASP A 145 5.11 -6.62 -29.05
CA ASP A 145 4.40 -5.35 -29.07
C ASP A 145 4.72 -4.52 -27.81
N PRO A 146 5.43 -3.38 -27.95
CA PRO A 146 5.73 -2.48 -26.83
C PRO A 146 4.50 -1.97 -26.09
N TYR A 147 3.35 -1.82 -26.74
CA TYR A 147 2.11 -1.41 -26.08
C TYR A 147 1.66 -2.47 -25.07
N TRP A 148 1.54 -3.71 -25.51
CA TRP A 148 1.13 -4.82 -24.65
C TRP A 148 2.16 -5.16 -23.59
N HIS A 149 3.44 -4.88 -23.85
CA HIS A 149 4.47 -4.94 -22.81
C HIS A 149 4.16 -3.97 -21.66
N GLN A 150 3.89 -2.69 -21.96
CA GLN A 150 3.59 -1.69 -20.94
C GLN A 150 2.28 -1.97 -20.19
N VAL A 151 1.23 -2.42 -20.90
CA VAL A 151 -0.01 -2.88 -20.25
C VAL A 151 0.27 -4.02 -19.29
N GLY A 152 1.12 -4.97 -19.68
CA GLY A 152 1.56 -6.07 -18.80
C GLY A 152 2.23 -5.57 -17.52
N LEU A 153 3.15 -4.61 -17.61
CA LEU A 153 3.81 -4.03 -16.44
C LEU A 153 2.82 -3.34 -15.49
N MET A 154 1.85 -2.59 -16.02
CA MET A 154 0.82 -1.93 -15.21
C MET A 154 -0.04 -2.96 -14.45
N LEU A 155 -0.46 -4.04 -15.11
CA LEU A 155 -1.23 -5.12 -14.48
C LEU A 155 -0.42 -5.82 -13.39
N ILE A 156 0.88 -6.03 -13.62
CA ILE A 156 1.78 -6.65 -12.64
C ILE A 156 1.99 -5.74 -11.42
N GLN A 157 2.14 -4.42 -11.61
CA GLN A 157 2.20 -3.49 -10.48
C GLN A 157 0.90 -3.50 -9.67
N LEU A 158 -0.25 -3.52 -10.34
CA LEU A 158 -1.56 -3.65 -9.68
C LEU A 158 -1.65 -4.96 -8.88
N ALA A 159 -1.19 -6.08 -9.45
CA ALA A 159 -1.10 -7.35 -8.73
C ALA A 159 -0.21 -7.23 -7.48
N GLY A 160 0.93 -6.55 -7.59
CA GLY A 160 1.81 -6.26 -6.46
C GLY A 160 1.11 -5.48 -5.34
N ILE A 161 0.33 -4.45 -5.68
CA ILE A 161 -0.46 -3.71 -4.70
C ILE A 161 -1.50 -4.63 -4.04
N GLN A 162 -2.30 -5.34 -4.84
CA GLN A 162 -3.34 -6.27 -4.37
C GLN A 162 -2.77 -7.33 -3.42
N THR A 163 -1.69 -8.00 -3.81
CA THR A 163 -1.02 -9.01 -2.98
C THR A 163 -0.44 -8.38 -1.71
N GLY A 164 0.18 -7.20 -1.81
CA GLY A 164 0.73 -6.45 -0.68
C GLY A 164 -0.30 -6.04 0.38
N MET A 165 -1.58 -5.91 0.01
CA MET A 165 -2.66 -5.60 0.96
C MET A 165 -2.83 -6.67 2.06
N THR A 166 -2.37 -7.91 1.83
CA THR A 166 -2.36 -8.97 2.84
C THR A 166 -1.42 -8.68 4.02
N GLY A 167 -0.34 -7.93 3.78
CA GLY A 167 0.65 -7.61 4.80
C GLY A 167 1.60 -8.71 5.21
N ALA A 168 1.74 -9.75 4.39
CA ALA A 168 2.77 -10.75 4.61
C ALA A 168 4.17 -10.14 4.46
N ALA A 169 5.15 -10.75 5.14
CA ALA A 169 6.55 -10.35 5.04
C ALA A 169 7.22 -10.86 3.75
N ASN A 170 6.61 -11.84 3.06
CA ASN A 170 7.15 -12.42 1.84
C ASN A 170 6.07 -12.99 0.94
N TYR A 171 6.40 -13.12 -0.35
CA TYR A 171 5.49 -13.50 -1.43
C TYR A 171 6.19 -14.40 -2.44
N VAL A 172 5.77 -15.66 -2.54
CA VAL A 172 6.32 -16.62 -3.50
C VAL A 172 5.98 -16.17 -4.93
N TYR A 173 6.97 -16.24 -5.82
CA TYR A 173 6.78 -15.97 -7.23
C TYR A 173 6.20 -17.19 -7.94
N VAL A 174 4.88 -17.29 -7.92
CA VAL A 174 4.11 -18.30 -8.67
C VAL A 174 3.27 -17.57 -9.71
N GLY A 175 3.06 -18.20 -10.88
CA GLY A 175 2.49 -17.56 -12.07
C GLY A 175 1.17 -16.79 -11.84
N ASP A 176 0.35 -17.21 -10.88
CA ASP A 176 -0.92 -16.56 -10.56
C ASP A 176 -0.76 -15.29 -9.68
N ASN A 177 0.35 -15.14 -8.96
CA ASN A 177 0.59 -13.98 -8.09
C ASN A 177 0.94 -12.69 -8.87
N LEU A 178 1.21 -12.80 -10.16
CA LEU A 178 1.45 -11.66 -11.06
C LEU A 178 0.20 -11.22 -11.82
N THR A 179 -0.93 -11.88 -11.59
CA THR A 179 -2.18 -11.55 -12.27
C THR A 179 -3.11 -10.84 -11.31
N PRO A 180 -3.52 -9.58 -11.61
CA PRO A 180 -4.50 -8.90 -10.78
C PRO A 180 -5.87 -9.55 -10.98
N ASN A 181 -6.72 -9.44 -9.97
CA ASN A 181 -8.13 -9.83 -10.05
C ASN A 181 -9.04 -8.61 -9.83
N VAL A 182 -10.34 -8.82 -10.00
CA VAL A 182 -11.33 -7.82 -9.62
C VAL A 182 -11.43 -7.78 -8.10
N SER A 183 -10.98 -6.67 -7.52
CA SER A 183 -10.96 -6.42 -6.08
C SER A 183 -11.20 -4.95 -5.76
N ASP A 184 -11.33 -4.62 -4.48
CA ASP A 184 -11.44 -3.23 -4.00
C ASP A 184 -10.32 -2.33 -4.53
N VAL A 185 -9.11 -2.86 -4.70
CA VAL A 185 -7.95 -2.12 -5.23
C VAL A 185 -8.11 -1.81 -6.72
N LEU A 186 -8.77 -2.67 -7.50
CA LEU A 186 -9.05 -2.38 -8.91
C LEU A 186 -10.11 -1.28 -9.07
N ILE A 187 -11.04 -1.18 -8.12
CA ILE A 187 -12.14 -0.21 -8.14
C ILE A 187 -11.69 1.18 -7.67
N LEU A 188 -10.60 1.25 -6.90
CA LEU A 188 -9.97 2.51 -6.47
C LEU A 188 -9.45 3.32 -7.65
#